data_AF-A0A953PQC3-F1
#
_entry.id   AF-A0A953PQC3-F1
#
_cell.length_a   1.000
_cell.length_b   1.000
_cell.length_c   1.000
_cell.angle_alpha   90.00
_cell.angle_beta   90.00
_cell.angle_gamma   90.00
#
_symmetry.space_group_name_H-M   'P 1'
#
loop_
_entity.id
_entity.type
_entity.pdbx_description
1 polymer ?
#
loop_
_entity_poly.entity_id
_entity_poly.type
_entity_poly.pdbx_seq_one_letter_code
_entity_poly.pdbx_strand_id
1 'polypeptide(L)'
;MRHITRLIGLATLIVAAASCGTASRDSQSPVFLVINTLLAAQGNHAQTFVGSLTSDVLTLVTTPAPCSPATPCPTVFNDVGQVVLSASLKNIGSAASPNSPTSNNGVTITRYHVQYRRADGRNTPGVDVPFGFDGAATGTILPGAALALSFELVRVTAKQEAPLVQLASNGVFITMIADVTFYGKDQVGNDVSVTGSVQIDFGNFGDT
;
A
#
# COMPACT_ATOMS: atom_id res chain seq x y z
N MET A 1 17.14 37.15 -50.08
CA MET A 1 17.30 35.69 -49.87
C MET A 1 18.60 35.45 -49.11
N ARG A 2 18.59 34.49 -48.16
CA ARG A 2 19.62 34.14 -47.15
C ARG A 2 19.75 35.17 -46.02
N HIS A 3 19.44 34.76 -44.80
CA HIS A 3 20.10 35.11 -43.51
C HIS A 3 19.22 34.85 -42.26
N ILE A 4 17.95 34.43 -42.39
CA ILE A 4 17.05 34.29 -41.23
C ILE A 4 16.88 32.83 -40.71
N THR A 5 17.52 31.84 -41.34
CA THR A 5 17.26 30.40 -41.07
C THR A 5 18.28 29.68 -40.17
N ARG A 6 18.88 30.33 -39.16
CA ARG A 6 19.88 29.68 -38.27
C ARG A 6 19.73 29.89 -36.76
N LEU A 7 18.56 30.30 -36.26
CA LEU A 7 18.37 30.55 -34.82
C LEU A 7 17.22 29.78 -34.15
N ILE A 8 16.63 28.78 -34.82
CA ILE A 8 15.49 28.00 -34.25
C ILE A 8 15.93 26.63 -33.67
N GLY A 9 17.22 26.28 -33.74
CA GLY A 9 17.71 24.94 -33.36
C GLY A 9 18.14 24.72 -31.91
N LEU A 10 18.04 25.71 -31.02
CA LEU A 10 18.68 25.62 -29.68
C LEU A 10 17.73 25.78 -28.48
N ALA A 11 16.42 25.98 -28.70
CA ALA A 11 15.47 26.23 -27.62
C ALA A 11 14.70 24.98 -27.13
N THR A 12 14.82 23.83 -27.80
CA THR A 12 14.01 22.64 -27.51
C THR A 12 14.71 21.56 -26.67
N LEU A 13 15.98 21.75 -26.26
CA LEU A 13 16.74 20.73 -25.53
C LEU A 13 16.79 20.90 -24.00
N ILE A 14 16.23 21.97 -23.43
CA ILE A 14 16.35 22.25 -21.98
C ILE A 14 15.22 21.60 -21.15
N VAL A 15 14.11 21.18 -21.78
CA VAL A 15 12.94 20.64 -21.04
C VAL A 15 13.09 19.15 -20.69
N ALA A 16 14.06 18.44 -21.26
CA ALA A 16 14.26 17.00 -21.01
C ALA A 16 15.06 16.69 -19.73
N ALA A 17 15.69 17.67 -19.08
CA ALA A 17 16.52 17.43 -17.90
C ALA A 17 15.76 17.37 -16.56
N ALA A 18 14.48 17.77 -16.54
CA ALA A 18 13.70 17.82 -15.30
C ALA A 18 13.11 16.46 -14.88
N SER A 19 13.05 15.45 -15.76
CA SER A 19 12.39 14.17 -15.42
C SER A 19 13.31 13.14 -14.75
N CYS A 20 14.63 13.34 -14.74
CA CYS A 20 15.57 12.46 -14.05
C CYS A 20 15.81 12.85 -12.58
N GLY A 21 15.30 14.00 -12.12
CA GLY A 21 15.58 14.52 -10.78
C GLY A 21 14.89 13.76 -9.65
N THR A 22 13.75 13.12 -9.91
CA THR A 22 12.99 12.36 -8.89
C THR A 22 13.59 10.97 -8.67
N ALA A 23 13.90 10.24 -9.73
CA ALA A 23 14.50 8.90 -9.66
C ALA A 23 15.87 8.89 -8.95
N SER A 24 16.61 10.00 -8.99
CA SER A 24 17.92 10.09 -8.32
C SER A 24 17.83 10.32 -6.81
N ARG A 25 16.70 10.81 -6.27
CA ARG A 25 16.54 11.09 -4.83
C ARG A 25 16.17 9.86 -4.02
N ASP A 26 15.34 8.96 -4.56
CA ASP A 26 15.02 7.66 -3.92
C ASP A 26 16.27 6.79 -3.69
N SER A 27 17.27 6.95 -4.58
CA SER A 27 18.55 6.23 -4.49
C SER A 27 19.51 6.83 -3.46
N GLN A 28 19.37 8.11 -3.09
CA GLN A 28 20.33 8.84 -2.24
C GLN A 28 20.19 8.58 -0.73
N SER A 29 19.07 8.03 -0.27
CA SER A 29 18.93 7.71 1.16
C SER A 29 20.04 6.73 1.60
N PRO A 30 20.71 6.94 2.76
CA PRO A 30 21.71 6.01 3.28
C PRO A 30 21.09 4.73 3.84
N VAL A 31 19.76 4.61 3.79
CA VAL A 31 19.01 3.43 4.18
C VAL A 31 18.05 2.97 3.08
N PHE A 32 17.63 1.72 3.16
CA PHE A 32 16.50 1.20 2.41
C PHE A 32 15.49 0.60 3.38
N LEU A 33 14.21 0.67 3.00
CA LEU A 33 13.12 0.09 3.77
C LEU A 33 13.01 -1.41 3.51
N VAL A 34 12.70 -2.15 4.56
CA VAL A 34 12.45 -3.59 4.52
C VAL A 34 11.10 -3.86 5.14
N ILE A 35 10.26 -4.63 4.44
CA ILE A 35 9.05 -5.22 5.02
C ILE A 35 9.46 -6.53 5.67
N ASN A 36 9.38 -6.58 7.01
CA ASN A 36 9.62 -7.80 7.77
C ASN A 36 8.41 -8.73 7.68
N THR A 37 7.21 -8.19 7.84
CA THR A 37 5.94 -8.89 7.66
C THR A 37 4.89 -7.95 7.09
N LEU A 38 3.98 -8.49 6.29
CA LEU A 38 2.78 -7.84 5.82
C LEU A 38 1.64 -8.84 5.97
N LEU A 39 0.68 -8.50 6.84
CA LEU A 39 -0.46 -9.35 7.17
C LEU A 39 -1.76 -8.56 6.97
N ALA A 40 -2.87 -9.27 6.89
CA ALA A 40 -4.20 -8.70 6.73
C ALA A 40 -5.19 -9.36 7.69
N ALA A 41 -6.24 -8.63 8.03
CA ALA A 41 -7.36 -9.12 8.85
C ALA A 41 -8.68 -8.62 8.27
N GLN A 42 -9.71 -9.45 8.39
CA GLN A 42 -11.07 -9.10 8.01
C GLN A 42 -11.60 -7.98 8.91
N GLY A 43 -12.45 -7.11 8.37
CA GLY A 43 -13.01 -6.01 9.14
C GLY A 43 -13.82 -6.41 10.38
N ASN A 44 -14.53 -7.54 10.32
CA ASN A 44 -15.25 -8.12 11.47
C ASN A 44 -14.33 -8.86 12.46
N HIS A 45 -13.07 -9.11 12.10
CA HIS A 45 -12.05 -9.78 12.91
C HIS A 45 -10.72 -9.00 12.88
N ALA A 46 -10.78 -7.67 13.04
CA ALA A 46 -9.66 -6.74 12.79
C ALA A 46 -8.41 -6.92 13.68
N GLN A 47 -8.38 -7.92 14.57
CA GLN A 47 -7.25 -8.28 15.43
C GLN A 47 -6.60 -9.62 15.05
N THR A 48 -7.16 -10.35 14.09
CA THR A 48 -6.71 -11.68 13.67
C THR A 48 -5.96 -11.58 12.34
N PHE A 49 -4.65 -11.30 12.42
CA PHE A 49 -3.81 -11.08 11.25
C PHE A 49 -3.27 -12.40 10.65
N VAL A 50 -3.42 -12.54 9.34
CA VAL A 50 -3.00 -13.70 8.54
C VAL A 50 -2.27 -13.26 7.26
N GLY A 51 -1.53 -14.17 6.63
CA GLY A 51 -0.74 -13.87 5.41
C GLY A 51 -1.54 -13.76 4.12
N SER A 52 -2.82 -14.18 4.14
CA SER A 52 -3.76 -14.08 3.03
C SER A 52 -5.14 -13.74 3.59
N LEU A 53 -5.85 -12.82 2.95
CA LEU A 53 -7.15 -12.32 3.43
C LEU A 53 -8.30 -13.00 2.67
N THR A 54 -9.25 -13.58 3.40
CA THR A 54 -10.59 -13.87 2.88
C THR A 54 -11.47 -12.66 3.14
N SER A 55 -11.72 -11.81 2.15
CA SER A 55 -12.47 -10.56 2.33
C SER A 55 -13.94 -10.76 2.00
N ASP A 56 -14.80 -10.65 3.01
CA ASP A 56 -16.24 -10.59 2.82
C ASP A 56 -16.64 -9.23 2.27
N VAL A 57 -17.29 -9.22 1.11
CA VAL A 57 -17.91 -8.02 0.56
C VAL A 57 -19.05 -7.56 1.45
N LEU A 58 -19.79 -8.51 2.03
CA LEU A 58 -20.88 -8.27 2.95
C LEU A 58 -20.79 -9.28 4.09
N THR A 59 -20.88 -8.79 5.32
CA THR A 59 -20.90 -9.61 6.54
C THR A 59 -22.28 -9.50 7.17
N LEU A 60 -22.89 -10.63 7.47
CA LEU A 60 -24.15 -10.74 8.19
C LEU A 60 -23.91 -10.68 9.70
N VAL A 61 -24.11 -9.50 10.30
CA VAL A 61 -23.97 -9.34 11.75
C VAL A 61 -25.27 -9.72 12.46
N THR A 62 -25.14 -10.38 13.61
CA THR A 62 -26.27 -10.81 14.44
C THR A 62 -26.44 -9.97 15.70
N THR A 63 -25.55 -8.99 15.93
CA THR A 63 -25.61 -8.06 17.07
C THR A 63 -25.05 -6.68 16.68
N PRO A 64 -25.42 -5.60 17.38
CA PRO A 64 -26.50 -5.50 18.37
C PRO A 64 -27.90 -5.51 17.74
N ALA A 65 -28.96 -5.48 18.56
CA ALA A 65 -30.34 -5.35 18.09
C ALA A 65 -30.50 -4.11 17.17
N PRO A 66 -31.30 -4.18 16.09
CA PRO A 66 -32.31 -5.19 15.77
C PRO A 66 -31.79 -6.47 15.10
N CYS A 67 -30.48 -6.57 14.85
CA CYS A 67 -29.88 -7.73 14.23
C CYS A 67 -29.98 -8.95 15.16
N SER A 68 -30.20 -10.13 14.60
CA SER A 68 -30.27 -11.39 15.35
C SER A 68 -29.90 -12.58 14.45
N PRO A 69 -29.64 -13.78 15.00
CA PRO A 69 -29.41 -14.97 14.17
C PRO A 69 -30.57 -15.31 13.22
N ALA A 70 -31.82 -14.98 13.60
CA ALA A 70 -32.99 -15.20 12.76
C ALA A 70 -33.21 -14.07 11.73
N THR A 71 -32.60 -12.91 11.93
CA THR A 71 -32.71 -11.74 11.04
C THR A 71 -31.40 -10.96 11.10
N PRO A 72 -30.34 -11.47 10.45
CA PRO A 72 -29.04 -10.82 10.50
C PRO A 72 -29.06 -9.54 9.65
N CYS A 73 -28.25 -8.56 10.04
CA CYS A 73 -28.12 -7.31 9.30
C CYS A 73 -26.93 -7.38 8.33
N PRO A 74 -27.13 -7.03 7.06
CA PRO A 74 -26.04 -6.90 6.10
C PRO A 74 -25.18 -5.68 6.44
N THR A 75 -23.89 -5.90 6.71
CA THR A 75 -22.93 -4.85 7.06
C THR A 75 -21.68 -4.98 6.19
N VAL A 76 -21.10 -3.84 5.80
CA VAL A 76 -19.84 -3.80 5.05
C VAL A 76 -18.76 -3.24 5.97
N PHE A 77 -17.68 -4.00 6.15
CA PHE A 77 -16.52 -3.57 6.91
C PHE A 77 -15.32 -3.30 6.00
N ASN A 78 -14.48 -2.33 6.36
CA ASN A 78 -13.16 -2.21 5.76
C ASN A 78 -12.28 -3.35 6.27
N ASP A 79 -11.35 -3.83 5.43
CA ASP A 79 -10.33 -4.77 5.90
C ASP A 79 -9.05 -4.02 6.24
N VAL A 80 -8.32 -4.52 7.22
CA VAL A 80 -7.14 -3.87 7.76
C VAL A 80 -5.88 -4.66 7.44
N GLY A 81 -4.78 -3.95 7.17
CA GLY A 81 -3.45 -4.50 7.04
C GLY A 81 -2.61 -4.15 8.27
N GLN A 82 -1.64 -5.00 8.57
CA GLN A 82 -0.55 -4.69 9.50
C GLN A 82 0.78 -4.96 8.80
N VAL A 83 1.67 -3.97 8.84
CA VAL A 83 3.03 -4.10 8.35
C VAL A 83 4.00 -3.95 9.51
N VAL A 84 5.06 -4.76 9.50
CA VAL A 84 6.26 -4.52 10.32
C VAL A 84 7.37 -4.09 9.38
N LEU A 85 7.86 -2.87 9.58
CA LEU A 85 8.90 -2.24 8.77
C LEU A 85 10.19 -2.10 9.57
N SER A 86 11.33 -2.24 8.89
CA SER A 86 12.64 -1.86 9.40
C SER A 86 13.42 -1.08 8.35
N ALA A 87 14.46 -0.37 8.80
CA ALA A 87 15.38 0.34 7.94
C ALA A 87 16.75 -0.33 8.01
N SER A 88 17.30 -0.69 6.85
CA SER A 88 18.62 -1.30 6.72
C SER A 88 19.59 -0.31 6.06
N LEU A 89 20.84 -0.28 6.50
CA LEU A 89 21.85 0.63 5.96
C LEU A 89 22.23 0.22 4.52
N LYS A 90 22.31 1.18 3.60
CA LYS A 90 22.92 0.97 2.26
C LYS A 90 24.45 1.04 2.30
N ASN A 91 24.99 1.91 3.15
CA ASN A 91 26.42 2.12 3.34
C ASN A 91 26.80 1.92 4.80
N ILE A 92 28.06 1.58 5.04
CA ILE A 92 28.67 1.53 6.36
C ILE A 92 28.41 2.85 7.13
N GLY A 93 28.04 2.75 8.42
CA GLY A 93 27.77 3.82 9.38
C GLY A 93 28.93 4.81 9.57
N SER A 94 28.98 5.51 10.70
CA SER A 94 29.99 6.57 10.91
C SER A 94 31.44 6.07 10.79
N ALA A 95 32.39 6.96 10.50
CA ALA A 95 33.82 6.60 10.46
C ALA A 95 34.34 5.95 11.76
N ALA A 96 33.72 6.26 12.91
CA ALA A 96 34.04 5.67 14.21
C ALA A 96 33.33 4.34 14.47
N SER A 97 32.20 4.07 13.80
CA SER A 97 31.44 2.83 13.91
C SER A 97 30.74 2.50 12.58
N PRO A 98 31.48 1.95 11.60
CA PRO A 98 31.02 1.76 10.24
C PRO A 98 29.92 0.71 10.09
N ASN A 99 29.50 0.01 11.13
CA ASN A 99 28.37 -0.92 11.04
C ASN A 99 27.22 -0.55 11.98
N SER A 100 27.27 0.64 12.60
CA SER A 100 26.25 1.08 13.54
C SER A 100 25.38 2.19 12.94
N PRO A 101 24.04 2.04 12.95
CA PRO A 101 23.12 3.11 12.57
C PRO A 101 23.28 4.35 13.46
N THR A 102 23.10 5.52 12.86
CA THR A 102 23.05 6.82 13.56
C THR A 102 21.61 7.36 13.58
N SER A 103 21.36 8.45 14.32
CA SER A 103 20.06 9.15 14.32
C SER A 103 19.58 9.54 12.92
N ASN A 104 20.51 9.81 12.00
CA ASN A 104 20.19 10.21 10.62
C ASN A 104 19.57 9.07 9.79
N ASN A 105 19.72 7.82 10.25
CA ASN A 105 19.22 6.63 9.57
C ASN A 105 17.78 6.29 9.95
N GLY A 106 17.14 7.07 10.84
CA GLY A 106 15.72 6.92 11.11
C GLY A 106 14.87 7.27 9.89
N VAL A 107 13.71 6.62 9.76
CA VAL A 107 12.78 6.84 8.64
C VAL A 107 11.39 7.15 9.18
N THR A 108 10.77 8.20 8.69
CA THR A 108 9.37 8.52 8.99
C THR A 108 8.50 8.13 7.81
N ILE A 109 7.63 7.14 8.00
CA ILE A 109 6.58 6.77 7.06
C ILE A 109 5.48 7.84 7.14
N THR A 110 4.90 8.21 6.00
CA THR A 110 3.89 9.28 5.92
C THR A 110 2.62 8.87 5.20
N ARG A 111 2.73 7.98 4.21
CA ARG A 111 1.60 7.49 3.43
C ARG A 111 1.86 6.08 2.90
N TYR A 112 0.80 5.43 2.46
CA TYR A 112 0.86 4.20 1.69
C TYR A 112 -0.07 4.30 0.48
N HIS A 113 0.20 3.50 -0.55
CA HIS A 113 -0.64 3.33 -1.72
C HIS A 113 -0.98 1.85 -1.88
N VAL A 114 -2.25 1.53 -2.09
CA VAL A 114 -2.73 0.18 -2.40
C VAL A 114 -3.14 0.13 -3.86
N GLN A 115 -2.62 -0.86 -4.58
CA GLN A 115 -3.03 -1.19 -5.93
C GLN A 115 -3.43 -2.66 -5.99
N TYR A 116 -4.48 -2.98 -6.73
CA TYR A 116 -4.96 -4.34 -6.90
C TYR A 116 -4.62 -4.85 -8.29
N ARG A 117 -4.26 -6.13 -8.36
CA ARG A 117 -4.10 -6.86 -9.62
C ARG A 117 -4.56 -8.30 -9.51
N ARG A 118 -4.94 -8.89 -10.64
CA ARG A 118 -5.24 -10.30 -10.82
C ARG A 118 -4.11 -10.98 -11.56
N ALA A 119 -3.89 -12.25 -11.24
CA ALA A 119 -2.88 -13.08 -11.90
C ALA A 119 -3.26 -13.47 -13.34
N ASP A 120 -4.54 -13.40 -13.70
CA ASP A 120 -5.05 -13.73 -15.05
C ASP A 120 -4.88 -12.58 -16.07
N GLY A 121 -4.24 -11.47 -15.67
CA GLY A 121 -3.94 -10.33 -16.54
C GLY A 121 -5.08 -9.33 -16.72
N ARG A 122 -6.29 -9.63 -16.24
CA ARG A 122 -7.43 -8.69 -16.25
C ARG A 122 -7.30 -7.69 -15.10
N ASN A 123 -6.96 -6.44 -15.40
CA ASN A 123 -6.53 -5.47 -14.38
C ASN A 123 -7.11 -4.07 -14.57
N THR A 124 -8.25 -3.94 -15.26
CA THR A 124 -8.89 -2.63 -15.47
C THR A 124 -9.55 -2.15 -14.16
N PRO A 125 -9.12 -1.03 -13.56
CA PRO A 125 -9.72 -0.53 -12.33
C PRO A 125 -11.21 -0.15 -12.51
N GLY A 126 -12.04 -0.51 -11.54
CA GLY A 126 -13.49 -0.32 -11.58
C GLY A 126 -14.25 -1.33 -12.45
N VAL A 127 -13.55 -2.29 -13.05
CA VAL A 127 -14.16 -3.34 -13.89
C VAL A 127 -13.66 -4.71 -13.47
N ASP A 128 -12.35 -4.93 -13.50
CA ASP A 128 -11.73 -6.23 -13.17
C ASP A 128 -11.19 -6.27 -11.73
N VAL A 129 -10.77 -5.10 -11.22
CA VAL A 129 -10.19 -4.89 -9.89
C VAL A 129 -10.70 -3.57 -9.29
N PRO A 130 -10.70 -3.39 -7.96
CA PRO A 130 -11.05 -2.10 -7.35
C PRO A 130 -10.08 -0.98 -7.74
N PHE A 131 -10.51 0.26 -7.58
CA PHE A 131 -9.61 1.41 -7.71
C PHE A 131 -8.55 1.40 -6.60
N GLY A 132 -7.29 1.59 -7.00
CA GLY A 132 -6.20 1.84 -6.06
C GLY A 132 -6.41 3.15 -5.30
N PHE A 133 -5.78 3.29 -4.15
CA PHE A 133 -5.94 4.46 -3.29
C PHE A 133 -4.71 4.73 -2.44
N ASP A 134 -4.59 6.00 -2.01
CA ASP A 134 -3.61 6.41 -1.02
C ASP A 134 -4.28 6.57 0.35
N GLY A 135 -3.56 6.16 1.39
CA GLY A 135 -3.95 6.38 2.78
C GLY A 135 -2.80 6.96 3.59
N ALA A 136 -3.14 7.61 4.70
CA ALA A 136 -2.15 8.12 5.64
C ALA A 136 -1.70 6.99 6.58
N ALA A 137 -0.39 6.84 6.77
CA ALA A 137 0.18 6.00 7.80
C ALA A 137 1.43 6.71 8.32
N THR A 138 1.43 7.06 9.61
CA THR A 138 2.53 7.83 10.20
C THR A 138 3.19 7.04 11.30
N GLY A 139 4.51 6.90 11.21
CA GLY A 139 5.33 6.37 12.28
C GLY A 139 6.80 6.44 11.92
N THR A 140 7.65 6.46 12.94
CA THR A 140 9.09 6.59 12.77
C THR A 140 9.78 5.28 13.14
N ILE A 141 10.50 4.72 12.17
CA ILE A 141 11.45 3.63 12.39
C ILE A 141 12.68 4.25 13.02
N LEU A 142 12.91 3.96 14.30
CA LEU A 142 14.15 4.34 14.96
C LEU A 142 15.32 3.51 14.42
N PRO A 143 16.55 4.06 14.39
CA PRO A 143 17.71 3.33 13.89
C PRO A 143 17.89 1.98 14.60
N GLY A 144 17.95 0.89 13.83
CA GLY A 144 18.11 -0.48 14.36
C GLY A 144 16.84 -1.09 14.99
N ALA A 145 15.70 -0.41 14.94
CA ALA A 145 14.42 -0.90 15.43
C ALA A 145 13.47 -1.29 14.28
N ALA A 146 12.39 -1.98 14.64
CA ALA A 146 11.25 -2.22 13.76
C ALA A 146 10.05 -1.37 14.21
N LEU A 147 9.19 -1.02 13.26
CA LEU A 147 7.96 -0.27 13.45
C LEU A 147 6.79 -1.13 12.98
N ALA A 148 5.79 -1.34 13.83
CA ALA A 148 4.51 -1.90 13.43
C ALA A 148 3.53 -0.76 13.09
N LEU A 149 2.88 -0.84 11.93
CA LEU A 149 1.81 0.07 11.50
C LEU A 149 0.59 -0.72 11.07
N SER A 150 -0.57 -0.27 11.51
CA SER A 150 -1.86 -0.70 10.96
C SER A 150 -2.35 0.31 9.93
N PHE A 151 -3.01 -0.18 8.90
CA PHE A 151 -3.54 0.64 7.81
C PHE A 151 -4.79 0.00 7.21
N GLU A 152 -5.58 0.76 6.47
CA GLU A 152 -6.74 0.21 5.74
C GLU A 152 -6.26 -0.45 4.44
N LEU A 153 -6.63 -1.71 4.23
CA LEU A 153 -6.21 -2.50 3.07
C LEU A 153 -7.32 -2.58 2.01
N VAL A 154 -8.58 -2.68 2.43
CA VAL A 154 -9.75 -2.67 1.54
C VAL A 154 -10.78 -1.72 2.11
N ARG A 155 -11.21 -0.75 1.30
CA ARG A 155 -12.19 0.25 1.74
C ARG A 155 -13.61 -0.25 1.65
N VAL A 156 -14.46 0.21 2.56
CA VAL A 156 -15.92 -0.02 2.51
C VAL A 156 -16.49 0.43 1.15
N THR A 157 -16.04 1.57 0.63
CA THR A 157 -16.50 2.07 -0.68
C THR A 157 -16.12 1.13 -1.82
N ALA A 158 -14.92 0.52 -1.77
CA ALA A 158 -14.49 -0.43 -2.79
C ALA A 158 -15.38 -1.68 -2.82
N LYS A 159 -15.88 -2.14 -1.65
CA LYS A 159 -16.82 -3.26 -1.55
C LYS A 159 -18.21 -2.94 -2.12
N GLN A 160 -18.56 -1.65 -2.23
CA GLN A 160 -19.82 -1.18 -2.79
C GLN A 160 -19.75 -0.80 -4.28
N GLU A 161 -18.58 -0.93 -4.89
CA GLU A 161 -18.33 -0.63 -6.29
C GLU A 161 -18.00 -1.91 -7.08
N ALA A 162 -18.06 -1.83 -8.41
CA ALA A 162 -17.58 -2.92 -9.26
C ALA A 162 -16.06 -3.10 -9.10
N PRO A 163 -15.54 -4.34 -9.14
CA PRO A 163 -16.28 -5.60 -9.33
C PRO A 163 -16.91 -6.19 -8.05
N LEU A 164 -16.54 -5.70 -6.87
CA LEU A 164 -16.79 -6.39 -5.60
C LEU A 164 -18.28 -6.48 -5.26
N VAL A 165 -19.05 -5.42 -5.52
CA VAL A 165 -20.49 -5.38 -5.21
C VAL A 165 -21.27 -6.55 -5.86
N GLN A 166 -20.78 -7.08 -6.98
CA GLN A 166 -21.43 -8.20 -7.69
C GLN A 166 -21.25 -9.54 -6.97
N LEU A 167 -20.23 -9.66 -6.12
CA LEU A 167 -19.93 -10.88 -5.37
C LEU A 167 -20.82 -11.04 -4.14
N ALA A 168 -21.45 -9.95 -3.68
CA ALA A 168 -22.30 -9.96 -2.50
C ALA A 168 -23.47 -10.96 -2.61
N SER A 169 -23.90 -11.31 -3.83
CA SER A 169 -25.08 -12.16 -4.05
C SER A 169 -24.88 -13.37 -4.98
N ASN A 170 -23.69 -13.59 -5.54
CA ASN A 170 -23.50 -14.63 -6.57
C ASN A 170 -22.80 -15.92 -6.08
N GLY A 171 -22.28 -15.94 -4.85
CA GLY A 171 -21.59 -17.11 -4.28
C GLY A 171 -20.25 -17.48 -4.97
N VAL A 172 -19.73 -16.60 -5.82
CA VAL A 172 -18.43 -16.71 -6.48
C VAL A 172 -17.43 -15.84 -5.75
N PHE A 173 -16.16 -16.22 -5.79
CA PHE A 173 -15.06 -15.41 -5.28
C PHE A 173 -14.09 -15.03 -6.40
N ILE A 174 -13.34 -13.96 -6.18
CA ILE A 174 -12.25 -13.54 -7.06
C ILE A 174 -10.98 -13.35 -6.24
N THR A 175 -9.89 -13.96 -6.71
CA THR A 175 -8.57 -13.83 -6.11
C THR A 175 -7.83 -12.66 -6.72
N MET A 176 -7.31 -11.78 -5.87
CA MET A 176 -6.51 -10.63 -6.21
C MET A 176 -5.23 -10.59 -5.37
N ILE A 177 -4.27 -9.83 -5.85
CA ILE A 177 -3.07 -9.46 -5.11
C ILE A 177 -3.14 -7.95 -4.90
N ALA A 178 -3.12 -7.53 -3.64
CA ALA A 178 -2.97 -6.14 -3.28
C ALA A 178 -1.48 -5.84 -3.09
N ASP A 179 -0.92 -5.01 -3.97
CA ASP A 179 0.41 -4.46 -3.84
C ASP A 179 0.31 -3.17 -3.00
N VAL A 180 1.01 -3.14 -1.86
CA VAL A 180 0.99 -2.04 -0.90
C VAL A 180 2.37 -1.40 -0.88
N THR A 181 2.46 -0.14 -1.30
CA THR A 181 3.69 0.65 -1.29
C THR A 181 3.67 1.64 -0.14
N PHE A 182 4.63 1.55 0.76
CA PHE A 182 4.84 2.50 1.84
C PHE A 182 5.83 3.57 1.42
N TYR A 183 5.55 4.83 1.74
CA TYR A 183 6.41 5.97 1.40
C TYR A 183 6.76 6.75 2.67
N GLY A 184 8.02 7.17 2.74
CA GLY A 184 8.54 7.94 3.84
C GLY A 184 9.74 8.78 3.45
N LYS A 185 10.30 9.44 4.45
CA LYS A 185 11.56 10.18 4.35
C LYS A 185 12.51 9.76 5.45
N ASP A 186 13.80 9.69 5.15
CA ASP A 186 14.82 9.61 6.20
C ASP A 186 14.97 10.94 6.95
N GLN A 187 15.72 10.94 8.05
CA GLN A 187 15.93 12.16 8.86
C GLN A 187 16.79 13.24 8.15
N VAL A 188 17.31 12.96 6.97
CA VAL A 188 18.08 13.91 6.13
C VAL A 188 17.22 14.42 4.96
N GLY A 189 15.98 13.96 4.83
CA GLY A 189 14.98 14.43 3.88
C GLY A 189 14.92 13.66 2.56
N ASN A 190 15.69 12.57 2.40
CA ASN A 190 15.64 11.74 1.20
C ASN A 190 14.40 10.86 1.23
N ASP A 191 13.78 10.67 0.08
CA ASP A 191 12.62 9.82 -0.10
C ASP A 191 13.02 8.33 -0.03
N VAL A 192 12.15 7.53 0.57
CA VAL A 192 12.28 6.07 0.65
C VAL A 192 10.93 5.40 0.45
N SER A 193 10.92 4.26 -0.22
CA SER A 193 9.72 3.46 -0.39
C SER A 193 10.01 1.97 -0.43
N VAL A 194 9.01 1.16 -0.08
CA VAL A 194 9.03 -0.30 -0.21
C VAL A 194 7.65 -0.80 -0.56
N THR A 195 7.58 -1.82 -1.43
CA THR A 195 6.34 -2.47 -1.82
C THR A 195 6.32 -3.90 -1.32
N GLY A 196 5.21 -4.29 -0.70
CA GLY A 196 4.88 -5.67 -0.37
C GLY A 196 3.55 -6.06 -1.00
N SER A 197 3.25 -7.35 -1.00
CA SER A 197 2.02 -7.86 -1.60
C SER A 197 1.29 -8.77 -0.63
N VAL A 198 -0.04 -8.75 -0.67
CA VAL A 198 -0.90 -9.68 0.07
C VAL A 198 -1.96 -10.25 -0.87
N GLN A 199 -2.20 -11.56 -0.80
CA GLN A 199 -3.28 -12.19 -1.53
C GLN A 199 -4.61 -11.92 -0.81
N ILE A 200 -5.64 -11.58 -1.59
CA ILE A 200 -6.99 -11.35 -1.11
C ILE A 200 -7.96 -12.13 -1.96
N ASP A 201 -8.76 -12.98 -1.33
CA ASP A 201 -9.89 -13.66 -1.94
C ASP A 201 -11.15 -12.89 -1.55
N PHE A 202 -11.75 -12.19 -2.51
CA PHE A 202 -13.00 -11.45 -2.30
C PHE A 202 -14.19 -12.33 -2.59
N GLY A 203 -15.19 -12.34 -1.71
CA GLY A 203 -16.41 -13.12 -1.89
C GLY A 203 -17.48 -12.76 -0.86
N ASN A 204 -18.47 -13.65 -0.73
CA ASN A 204 -19.40 -13.65 0.39
C ASN A 204 -19.26 -15.03 1.07
N PHE A 205 -18.30 -15.11 1.99
CA PHE A 205 -17.99 -16.32 2.74
C PHE A 205 -19.00 -16.50 3.88
N GLY A 206 -19.04 -17.70 4.45
CA GLY A 206 -19.95 -17.98 5.56
C GLY A 206 -19.58 -17.16 6.79
N ASP A 207 -20.49 -16.32 7.26
CA ASP A 207 -20.34 -15.58 8.51
C ASP A 207 -20.56 -16.52 9.71
N THR A 208 -19.57 -16.60 10.60
CA THR A 208 -19.65 -17.33 11.88
C THR A 208 -19.54 -16.40 13.06
#